data_AF-A0A9D7PXE9-F1
#
_entry.id   AF-A0A9D7PXE9-F1
#
_cell.length_a   1.000
_cell.length_b   1.000
_cell.length_c   1.000
_cell.angle_alpha   90.00
_cell.angle_beta   90.00
_cell.angle_gamma   90.00
#
_symmetry.space_group_name_H-M   'P 1'
#
loop_
_entity.id
_entity.type
_entity.pdbx_description
1 polymer ?
#
loop_
_entity_poly.entity_id
_entity_poly.type
_entity_poly.pdbx_seq_one_letter_code
_entity_poly.pdbx_strand_id
1 'polypeptide(L)'
;MKKLYFYSVLLTISMAFLWAGCSDIKENIPVATSSNVHGEGIVKRGAPDHHSVLIKNQKYDMKPCTACHATDYKGGIIGANASCVGCHSQPKGPEACNTCHGSYRNPTIIAPTANGAHNVHLYASVLGKKVNCVECHTVPATYYAAGHIDNPDDPAEIVFGGTLAKKATNGGLIVPVPTYSTANGCANTYCHGTFKSGNLTNTVKWTDKINCGSCHGDPVTGNPLPKLPHIQGAFANNCATCHNTVKYDAATVSWTVDSLHLHIDGKLRSFGTDKDF
;
A
#
# COMPACT_ATOMS: atom_id res chain seq x y z
N MET A 1 -64.51 4.53 -28.25
CA MET A 1 -64.28 3.09 -27.99
C MET A 1 -63.28 2.43 -28.96
N LYS A 2 -63.40 2.57 -30.29
CA LYS A 2 -62.45 1.98 -31.26
C LYS A 2 -60.98 2.43 -31.12
N LYS A 3 -60.73 3.71 -30.79
CA LYS A 3 -59.35 4.22 -30.57
C LYS A 3 -58.69 3.68 -29.30
N LEU A 4 -59.44 3.52 -28.20
CA LEU A 4 -58.91 2.92 -26.97
C LEU A 4 -58.55 1.44 -27.17
N TYR A 5 -59.36 0.70 -27.93
CA TYR A 5 -59.07 -0.71 -28.29
C TYR A 5 -57.81 -0.84 -29.15
N PHE A 6 -57.56 0.14 -30.02
CA PHE A 6 -56.35 0.15 -30.85
C PHE A 6 -55.08 0.36 -30.03
N TYR A 7 -55.10 1.28 -29.05
CA TYR A 7 -53.95 1.52 -28.17
C TYR A 7 -53.71 0.38 -27.17
N SER A 8 -54.76 -0.28 -26.67
CA SER A 8 -54.60 -1.45 -25.80
C SER A 8 -54.02 -2.66 -26.54
N VAL A 9 -54.39 -2.87 -27.81
CA VAL A 9 -53.79 -3.91 -28.66
C VAL A 9 -52.32 -3.59 -29.00
N LEU A 10 -51.98 -2.32 -29.24
CA LEU A 10 -50.58 -1.92 -29.47
C LEU A 10 -49.71 -2.10 -28.21
N LEU A 11 -50.25 -1.80 -27.02
CA LEU A 11 -49.53 -1.97 -25.76
C LEU A 11 -49.27 -3.44 -25.44
N THR A 12 -50.25 -4.33 -25.68
CA THR A 12 -50.06 -5.77 -25.46
C THR A 12 -49.08 -6.40 -26.45
N ILE A 13 -49.08 -5.96 -27.71
CA ILE A 13 -48.09 -6.38 -28.70
C ILE A 13 -46.68 -5.90 -28.30
N SER A 14 -46.53 -4.65 -27.87
CA SER A 14 -45.23 -4.12 -27.39
C SER A 14 -44.72 -4.87 -26.15
N MET A 15 -45.59 -5.23 -25.22
CA MET A 15 -45.21 -6.00 -24.01
C MET A 15 -44.80 -7.44 -24.37
N ALA A 16 -45.46 -8.05 -25.36
CA ALA A 16 -45.12 -9.38 -25.87
C ALA A 16 -43.76 -9.40 -26.57
N PHE A 17 -43.40 -8.34 -27.32
CA PHE A 17 -42.06 -8.21 -27.91
C PHE A 17 -40.96 -7.99 -26.86
N LEU A 18 -41.25 -7.33 -25.73
CA LEU A 18 -40.30 -7.18 -24.62
C LEU A 18 -40.05 -8.51 -23.89
N TRP A 19 -41.04 -9.40 -23.81
CA TRP A 19 -40.85 -10.76 -23.27
C TRP A 19 -40.13 -11.69 -24.25
N ALA A 20 -40.45 -11.63 -25.55
CA ALA A 20 -39.75 -12.41 -26.57
C ALA A 20 -38.29 -11.97 -26.76
N GLY A 21 -37.98 -10.67 -26.57
CA GLY A 21 -36.62 -10.13 -26.68
C GLY A 21 -35.67 -10.49 -25.54
N CYS A 22 -36.18 -11.00 -24.41
CA CYS A 22 -35.37 -11.46 -23.27
C CYS A 22 -35.31 -12.99 -23.13
N SER A 23 -35.94 -13.76 -24.02
CA SER A 23 -36.07 -15.21 -23.85
C SER A 23 -34.91 -16.04 -24.41
N ASP A 24 -34.10 -15.55 -25.35
CA ASP A 24 -33.09 -16.42 -26.00
C ASP A 24 -31.72 -15.74 -26.21
N ILE A 25 -30.91 -15.72 -25.15
CA ILE A 25 -29.53 -16.23 -25.21
C ILE A 25 -29.37 -17.21 -24.05
N LYS A 26 -29.92 -18.40 -24.25
CA LYS A 26 -29.53 -19.63 -23.53
C LYS A 26 -29.00 -20.65 -24.53
N GLU A 27 -28.20 -20.21 -25.49
CA GLU A 27 -27.31 -21.14 -26.14
C GLU A 27 -26.08 -21.24 -25.26
N ASN A 28 -25.98 -22.36 -24.54
CA ASN A 28 -24.68 -22.85 -24.10
C ASN A 28 -23.80 -22.84 -25.35
N ILE A 29 -22.94 -21.83 -25.48
CA ILE A 29 -21.85 -21.85 -26.44
C ILE A 29 -21.21 -23.23 -26.24
N PRO A 30 -21.11 -24.07 -27.28
CA PRO A 30 -20.44 -25.35 -27.14
C PRO A 30 -19.10 -25.06 -26.49
N VAL A 31 -18.85 -25.66 -25.32
CA VAL A 31 -17.51 -25.64 -24.74
C VAL A 31 -16.65 -26.23 -25.84
N ALA A 32 -15.86 -25.38 -26.49
CA ALA A 32 -14.95 -25.84 -27.53
C ALA A 32 -14.15 -26.96 -26.87
N THR A 33 -14.16 -28.15 -27.47
CA THR A 33 -13.35 -29.28 -27.01
C THR A 33 -11.93 -28.75 -26.93
N SER A 34 -11.48 -28.47 -25.71
CA SER A 34 -10.29 -27.70 -25.47
C SER A 34 -9.10 -28.46 -26.04
N SER A 35 -8.59 -28.02 -27.20
CA SER A 35 -7.17 -28.19 -27.46
C SER A 35 -6.47 -27.53 -26.28
N ASN A 36 -5.57 -28.25 -25.60
CA ASN A 36 -4.83 -27.75 -24.45
C ASN A 36 -4.03 -26.51 -24.89
N VAL A 37 -4.63 -25.31 -24.79
CA VAL A 37 -4.00 -24.04 -25.24
C VAL A 37 -2.83 -23.70 -24.31
N HIS A 38 -2.90 -24.16 -23.07
CA HIS A 38 -1.82 -24.11 -22.09
C HIS A 38 -1.25 -25.52 -21.87
N GLY A 39 0.03 -25.60 -21.51
CA GLY A 39 0.65 -26.87 -21.12
C GLY A 39 0.17 -27.35 -19.74
N GLU A 40 0.48 -28.61 -19.42
CA GLU A 40 0.12 -29.25 -18.14
C GLU A 40 0.73 -28.54 -16.92
N GLY A 41 1.79 -27.75 -17.10
CA GLY A 41 2.46 -27.04 -16.02
C GLY A 41 1.78 -25.74 -15.60
N ILE A 42 0.67 -25.34 -16.25
CA ILE A 42 -0.06 -24.09 -15.98
C ILE A 42 -0.39 -23.86 -14.49
N VAL A 43 -0.68 -24.93 -13.73
CA VAL A 43 -0.96 -24.90 -12.28
C VAL A 43 0.15 -25.53 -11.43
N LYS A 44 1.23 -26.02 -12.05
CA LYS A 44 2.35 -26.67 -11.36
C LYS A 44 3.38 -25.62 -10.96
N ARG A 45 3.56 -25.41 -9.65
CA ARG A 45 4.54 -24.45 -9.13
C ARG A 45 5.94 -24.73 -9.69
N GLY A 46 6.59 -23.68 -10.20
CA GLY A 46 7.95 -23.75 -10.73
C GLY A 46 8.06 -24.34 -12.14
N ALA A 47 6.93 -24.70 -12.77
CA ALA A 47 6.95 -25.12 -14.16
C ALA A 47 7.27 -23.93 -15.10
N PRO A 48 8.02 -24.14 -16.19
CA PRO A 48 8.33 -23.08 -17.15
C PRO A 48 7.10 -22.44 -17.81
N ASP A 49 6.02 -23.20 -17.93
CA ASP A 49 4.71 -22.81 -18.50
C ASP A 49 3.67 -22.46 -17.42
N HIS A 50 4.10 -22.25 -16.16
CA HIS A 50 3.21 -21.85 -15.08
C HIS A 50 2.52 -20.51 -15.37
N HIS A 51 1.26 -20.35 -14.93
CA HIS A 51 0.47 -19.15 -15.23
C HIS A 51 1.14 -17.84 -14.81
N SER A 52 1.93 -17.82 -13.73
CA SER A 52 2.67 -16.61 -13.33
C SER A 52 3.72 -16.18 -14.37
N VAL A 53 4.33 -17.13 -15.08
CA VAL A 53 5.28 -16.85 -16.17
C VAL A 53 4.52 -16.29 -17.37
N LEU A 54 3.38 -16.89 -17.72
CA LEU A 54 2.53 -16.39 -18.81
C LEU A 54 2.02 -14.97 -18.52
N ILE A 55 1.54 -14.71 -17.31
CA ILE A 55 1.07 -13.39 -16.87
C ILE A 55 2.21 -12.38 -16.93
N LYS A 56 3.43 -12.73 -16.45
CA LYS A 56 4.59 -11.85 -16.58
C LYS A 56 4.92 -11.55 -18.05
N ASN A 57 4.85 -12.54 -18.93
CA ASN A 57 5.10 -12.35 -20.38
C ASN A 57 4.04 -11.46 -21.04
N GLN A 58 2.81 -11.42 -20.50
CA GLN A 58 1.78 -10.46 -20.88
C GLN A 58 1.92 -9.10 -20.17
N LYS A 59 3.07 -8.85 -19.53
CA LYS A 59 3.33 -7.64 -18.73
C LYS A 59 2.26 -7.38 -17.68
N TYR A 60 1.74 -8.45 -17.09
CA TYR A 60 0.63 -8.43 -16.14
C TYR A 60 -0.68 -7.86 -16.70
N ASP A 61 -0.88 -7.75 -18.02
CA ASP A 61 -2.20 -7.45 -18.57
C ASP A 61 -3.08 -8.71 -18.54
N MET A 62 -4.15 -8.67 -17.75
CA MET A 62 -5.08 -9.81 -17.62
C MET A 62 -6.22 -9.74 -18.64
N LYS A 63 -6.41 -8.62 -19.36
CA LYS A 63 -7.50 -8.46 -20.34
C LYS A 63 -7.51 -9.56 -21.41
N PRO A 64 -6.37 -9.95 -22.01
CA PRO A 64 -6.36 -11.04 -22.99
C PRO A 64 -6.86 -12.37 -22.43
N CYS A 65 -6.63 -12.63 -21.14
CA CYS A 65 -7.07 -13.86 -20.48
C CYS A 65 -8.59 -13.92 -20.32
N THR A 66 -9.24 -12.77 -20.13
CA THR A 66 -10.70 -12.69 -19.93
C THR A 66 -11.52 -13.13 -21.15
N ALA A 67 -10.92 -13.13 -22.35
CA ALA A 67 -11.58 -13.61 -23.57
C ALA A 67 -12.03 -15.08 -23.45
N CYS A 68 -11.26 -15.91 -22.74
CA CYS A 68 -11.57 -17.32 -22.52
C CYS A 68 -12.05 -17.59 -21.08
N HIS A 69 -11.45 -16.92 -20.09
CA HIS A 69 -11.69 -17.18 -18.67
C HIS A 69 -12.84 -16.36 -18.05
N ALA A 70 -13.51 -15.54 -18.88
CA ALA A 70 -14.48 -14.51 -18.49
C ALA A 70 -13.90 -13.39 -17.62
N THR A 71 -14.63 -12.27 -17.54
CA THR A 71 -14.22 -11.09 -16.75
C THR A 71 -14.29 -11.32 -15.23
N ASP A 72 -15.00 -12.36 -14.78
CA ASP A 72 -15.07 -12.74 -13.37
C ASP A 72 -14.05 -13.84 -13.00
N TYR A 73 -13.23 -14.27 -13.97
CA TYR A 73 -12.19 -15.29 -13.81
C TYR A 73 -12.70 -16.65 -13.32
N LYS A 74 -14.00 -16.95 -13.50
CA LYS A 74 -14.60 -18.23 -13.08
C LYS A 74 -14.50 -19.34 -14.13
N GLY A 75 -13.75 -19.10 -15.20
CA GLY A 75 -13.43 -20.11 -16.22
C GLY A 75 -14.15 -19.95 -17.55
N GLY A 76 -15.12 -19.02 -17.65
CA GLY A 76 -15.77 -18.61 -18.89
C GLY A 76 -16.17 -19.77 -19.81
N ILE A 77 -15.80 -19.65 -21.10
CA ILE A 77 -16.12 -20.65 -22.14
C ILE A 77 -15.29 -21.93 -22.03
N ILE A 78 -14.25 -21.95 -21.19
CA ILE A 78 -13.37 -23.10 -20.96
C ILE A 78 -13.86 -23.94 -19.74
N GLY A 79 -14.77 -23.38 -18.93
CA GLY A 79 -15.41 -24.06 -17.82
C GLY A 79 -14.67 -23.95 -16.48
N ALA A 80 -15.31 -24.42 -15.41
CA ALA A 80 -14.89 -24.20 -14.02
C ALA A 80 -13.50 -24.74 -13.67
N ASN A 81 -13.00 -25.74 -14.40
CA ASN A 81 -11.64 -26.27 -14.21
C ASN A 81 -10.54 -25.25 -14.53
N ALA A 82 -10.87 -24.22 -15.32
CA ALA A 82 -9.99 -23.11 -15.66
C ALA A 82 -10.23 -21.85 -14.79
N SER A 83 -10.96 -22.00 -13.67
CA SER A 83 -11.28 -20.91 -12.76
C SER A 83 -10.04 -20.45 -11.98
N CYS A 84 -9.67 -19.19 -12.14
CA CYS A 84 -8.58 -18.58 -11.38
C CYS A 84 -8.99 -18.39 -9.92
N VAL A 85 -10.28 -18.10 -9.67
CA VAL A 85 -10.80 -17.82 -8.32
C VAL A 85 -10.91 -19.06 -7.44
N GLY A 86 -10.74 -20.26 -8.01
CA GLY A 86 -10.60 -21.49 -7.23
C GLY A 86 -9.41 -21.45 -6.28
N CYS A 87 -8.30 -20.82 -6.71
CA CYS A 87 -7.16 -20.55 -5.85
C CYS A 87 -7.17 -19.08 -5.35
N HIS A 88 -7.36 -18.12 -6.26
CA HIS A 88 -7.32 -16.69 -5.99
C HIS A 88 -8.68 -16.20 -5.47
N SER A 89 -9.05 -16.59 -4.25
CA SER A 89 -10.41 -16.43 -3.72
C SER A 89 -10.76 -15.02 -3.20
N GLN A 90 -9.83 -14.06 -3.27
CA GLN A 90 -10.10 -12.69 -2.84
C GLN A 90 -11.14 -12.01 -3.75
N PRO A 91 -11.83 -10.95 -3.31
CA PRO A 91 -12.91 -10.32 -4.10
C PRO A 91 -12.51 -9.83 -5.50
N LYS A 92 -11.22 -9.52 -5.71
CA LYS A 92 -10.66 -9.13 -7.03
C LYS A 92 -9.98 -10.29 -7.76
N GLY A 93 -10.14 -11.50 -7.26
CA GLY A 93 -9.57 -12.70 -7.85
C GLY A 93 -8.05 -12.60 -8.02
N PRO A 94 -7.50 -12.95 -9.20
CA PRO A 94 -6.07 -12.83 -9.48
C PRO A 94 -5.56 -11.37 -9.47
N GLU A 95 -6.45 -10.37 -9.58
CA GLU A 95 -6.08 -8.94 -9.55
C GLU A 95 -6.05 -8.34 -8.13
N ALA A 96 -6.28 -9.14 -7.08
CA ALA A 96 -6.20 -8.64 -5.70
C ALA A 96 -4.77 -8.20 -5.35
N CYS A 97 -4.62 -7.08 -4.62
CA CYS A 97 -3.31 -6.48 -4.33
C CYS A 97 -2.35 -7.48 -3.66
N ASN A 98 -2.86 -8.32 -2.76
CA ASN A 98 -2.06 -9.29 -2.02
C ASN A 98 -1.60 -10.50 -2.87
N THR A 99 -2.13 -10.66 -4.08
CA THR A 99 -1.70 -11.68 -5.04
C THR A 99 -0.27 -11.43 -5.49
N CYS A 100 0.07 -10.16 -5.76
CA CYS A 100 1.40 -9.76 -6.21
C CYS A 100 2.21 -9.08 -5.09
N HIS A 101 1.57 -8.29 -4.24
CA HIS A 101 2.23 -7.56 -3.16
C HIS A 101 2.06 -8.25 -1.82
N GLY A 102 3.16 -8.56 -1.12
CA GLY A 102 3.08 -9.08 0.24
C GLY A 102 2.67 -10.56 0.31
N SER A 103 1.56 -10.87 0.99
CA SER A 103 1.20 -12.25 1.32
C SER A 103 -0.09 -12.70 0.63
N TYR A 104 0.07 -13.66 -0.28
CA TYR A 104 -1.04 -14.34 -0.94
C TYR A 104 -2.12 -14.87 0.03
N ARG A 105 -1.70 -15.40 1.18
CA ARG A 105 -2.60 -16.02 2.17
C ARG A 105 -3.22 -15.01 3.14
N ASN A 106 -2.69 -13.80 3.22
CA ASN A 106 -3.14 -12.79 4.17
C ASN A 106 -3.40 -11.45 3.46
N PRO A 107 -4.67 -11.08 3.20
CA PRO A 107 -5.01 -9.86 2.48
C PRO A 107 -4.68 -8.57 3.23
N THR A 108 -4.29 -8.65 4.51
CA THR A 108 -3.83 -7.48 5.28
C THR A 108 -2.34 -7.16 5.08
N ILE A 109 -1.59 -8.03 4.41
CA ILE A 109 -0.18 -7.83 4.08
C ILE A 109 -0.07 -7.63 2.57
N ILE A 110 -0.06 -6.37 2.16
CA ILE A 110 -0.06 -5.92 0.75
C ILE A 110 1.24 -5.20 0.38
N ALA A 111 2.34 -5.55 1.04
CA ALA A 111 3.68 -5.06 0.72
C ALA A 111 4.70 -6.17 1.02
N PRO A 112 5.78 -6.31 0.23
CA PRO A 112 6.86 -7.25 0.52
C PRO A 112 7.43 -7.00 1.93
N THR A 113 7.40 -8.02 2.78
CA THR A 113 7.87 -7.93 4.18
C THR A 113 9.30 -8.41 4.37
N ALA A 114 9.89 -9.07 3.37
CA ALA A 114 11.26 -9.55 3.44
C ALA A 114 12.26 -8.38 3.33
N ASN A 115 13.15 -8.27 4.32
CA ASN A 115 14.38 -7.46 4.33
C ASN A 115 14.22 -5.99 3.91
N GLY A 116 13.59 -5.16 4.74
CA GLY A 116 13.65 -3.71 4.55
C GLY A 116 12.61 -2.89 5.32
N ALA A 117 12.41 -1.66 4.82
CA ALA A 117 11.63 -0.62 5.47
C ALA A 117 10.13 -0.95 5.62
N HIS A 118 9.53 -1.74 4.73
CA HIS A 118 8.08 -2.00 4.77
C HIS A 118 7.60 -2.56 6.11
N ASN A 119 8.29 -3.56 6.67
CA ASN A 119 7.78 -4.21 7.88
C ASN A 119 7.72 -3.25 9.07
N VAL A 120 8.79 -2.48 9.29
CA VAL A 120 8.88 -1.54 10.41
C VAL A 120 7.94 -0.34 10.24
N HIS A 121 7.64 0.08 9.02
CA HIS A 121 6.79 1.25 8.76
C HIS A 121 5.30 0.91 8.65
N LEU A 122 4.95 -0.25 8.06
CA LEU A 122 3.56 -0.61 7.78
C LEU A 122 2.95 -1.52 8.87
N TYR A 123 3.75 -2.38 9.51
CA TYR A 123 3.20 -3.47 10.32
C TYR A 123 3.72 -3.50 11.77
N ALA A 124 5.02 -3.28 11.97
CA ALA A 124 5.73 -3.54 13.23
C ALA A 124 6.43 -2.29 13.80
N SER A 125 5.86 -1.09 13.61
CA SER A 125 6.45 0.14 14.15
C SER A 125 6.45 0.14 15.68
N VAL A 126 7.58 0.54 16.26
CA VAL A 126 7.81 0.65 17.71
C VAL A 126 8.30 2.03 18.16
N LEU A 127 8.59 2.94 17.22
CA LEU A 127 9.05 4.30 17.51
C LEU A 127 8.04 5.38 17.10
N GLY A 128 6.98 5.02 16.39
CA GLY A 128 5.92 5.96 16.07
C GLY A 128 4.79 5.34 15.26
N LYS A 129 3.98 6.18 14.64
CA LYS A 129 2.77 5.73 13.94
C LYS A 129 3.11 4.84 12.75
N LYS A 130 2.31 3.80 12.51
CA LYS A 130 2.34 3.06 11.23
C LYS A 130 1.94 4.01 10.11
N VAL A 131 2.71 4.03 9.03
CA VAL A 131 2.45 4.90 7.89
C VAL A 131 1.71 4.14 6.78
N ASN A 132 1.07 4.89 5.89
CA ASN A 132 0.40 4.32 4.74
C ASN A 132 1.38 4.25 3.56
N CYS A 133 1.09 3.36 2.60
CA CYS A 133 1.92 3.16 1.41
C CYS A 133 2.15 4.47 0.63
N VAL A 134 1.16 5.38 0.65
CA VAL A 134 1.25 6.69 0.00
C VAL A 134 2.42 7.53 0.49
N GLU A 135 2.89 7.35 1.72
CA GLU A 135 4.05 8.09 2.24
C GLU A 135 5.32 7.83 1.44
N CYS A 136 5.40 6.72 0.68
CA CYS A 136 6.52 6.40 -0.21
C CYS A 136 6.11 6.35 -1.69
N HIS A 137 4.93 5.80 -2.00
CA HIS A 137 4.51 5.45 -3.36
C HIS A 137 3.28 6.24 -3.81
N THR A 138 2.98 6.22 -5.10
CA THR A 138 1.62 6.48 -5.58
C THR A 138 0.85 5.17 -5.55
N VAL A 139 -0.16 5.07 -4.69
CA VAL A 139 -0.96 3.83 -4.60
C VAL A 139 -2.01 3.82 -5.70
N PRO A 140 -2.02 2.83 -6.60
CA PRO A 140 -3.01 2.75 -7.65
C PRO A 140 -4.40 2.48 -7.07
N ALA A 141 -5.40 3.24 -7.55
CA ALA A 141 -6.79 3.04 -7.13
C ALA A 141 -7.39 1.73 -7.68
N THR A 142 -6.86 1.24 -8.80
CA THR A 142 -7.34 0.04 -9.51
C THR A 142 -6.20 -0.70 -10.17
N TYR A 143 -6.39 -1.97 -10.51
CA TYR A 143 -5.41 -2.80 -11.22
C TYR A 143 -4.89 -2.14 -12.52
N TYR A 144 -5.77 -1.56 -13.33
CA TYR A 144 -5.41 -0.88 -14.59
C TYR A 144 -5.20 0.63 -14.43
N ALA A 145 -4.93 1.12 -13.21
CA ALA A 145 -4.56 2.53 -13.06
C ALA A 145 -3.25 2.81 -13.82
N ALA A 146 -3.17 4.00 -14.42
CA ALA A 146 -1.96 4.41 -15.14
C ALA A 146 -0.73 4.36 -14.22
N GLY A 147 0.36 3.77 -14.71
CA GLY A 147 1.61 3.59 -13.95
C GLY A 147 1.62 2.42 -12.95
N HIS A 148 0.59 1.56 -12.92
CA HIS A 148 0.63 0.36 -12.08
C HIS A 148 1.25 -0.85 -12.78
N ILE A 149 0.86 -1.11 -14.03
CA ILE A 149 1.32 -2.23 -14.86
C ILE A 149 1.97 -1.70 -16.15
N ASP A 150 3.16 -1.12 -16.03
CA ASP A 150 3.90 -0.52 -17.15
C ASP A 150 5.16 -1.32 -17.52
N ASN A 151 6.15 -1.41 -16.63
CA ASN A 151 7.37 -2.19 -16.84
C ASN A 151 7.44 -3.38 -15.86
N PRO A 152 7.35 -4.63 -16.34
CA PRO A 152 7.26 -5.79 -15.47
C PRO A 152 8.53 -6.13 -14.69
N ASP A 153 9.65 -5.48 -15.00
CA ASP A 153 10.95 -5.69 -14.35
C ASP A 153 11.33 -4.54 -13.39
N ASP A 154 10.54 -3.46 -13.33
CA ASP A 154 10.81 -2.34 -12.43
C ASP A 154 10.10 -2.50 -11.08
N PRO A 155 10.76 -2.14 -9.96
CA PRO A 155 10.08 -2.04 -8.67
C PRO A 155 9.19 -0.78 -8.63
N ALA A 156 8.15 -0.80 -7.79
CA ALA A 156 7.26 0.34 -7.60
C ALA A 156 8.04 1.63 -7.25
N GLU A 157 7.70 2.72 -7.94
CA GLU A 157 8.43 3.99 -7.84
C GLU A 157 8.24 4.64 -6.48
N ILE A 158 9.34 5.16 -5.92
CA ILE A 158 9.31 5.96 -4.69
C ILE A 158 9.25 7.43 -5.07
N VAL A 159 8.09 8.05 -4.80
CA VAL A 159 7.75 9.44 -5.15
C VAL A 159 7.35 10.28 -3.94
N PHE A 160 7.24 9.64 -2.77
CA PHE A 160 6.78 10.21 -1.51
C PHE A 160 5.43 10.95 -1.68
N GLY A 161 4.40 10.23 -2.15
CA GLY A 161 3.10 10.82 -2.52
C GLY A 161 2.30 11.40 -1.34
N GLY A 162 2.63 10.99 -0.12
CA GLY A 162 1.97 11.39 1.12
C GLY A 162 2.45 12.73 1.67
N THR A 163 1.79 13.19 2.72
CA THR A 163 2.06 14.48 3.35
C THR A 163 3.02 14.38 4.51
N LEU A 164 3.12 13.23 5.17
CA LEU A 164 3.88 13.10 6.41
C LEU A 164 5.38 13.11 6.14
N ALA A 165 5.86 12.38 5.13
CA ALA A 165 7.28 12.41 4.74
C ALA A 165 7.76 13.83 4.35
N LYS A 166 6.83 14.67 3.87
CA LYS A 166 7.03 16.06 3.41
C LYS A 166 6.57 17.10 4.44
N LYS A 167 6.26 16.69 5.67
CA LYS A 167 5.63 17.58 6.66
C LYS A 167 6.54 18.76 6.98
N ALA A 168 6.09 19.96 6.59
CA ALA A 168 6.77 21.19 6.93
C ALA A 168 6.66 21.48 8.43
N THR A 169 7.73 22.04 9.00
CA THR A 169 7.85 22.37 10.43
C THR A 169 8.41 23.78 10.60
N ASN A 170 8.47 24.29 11.83
CA ASN A 170 8.85 25.64 12.20
C ASN A 170 8.01 26.70 11.47
N GLY A 171 6.68 26.54 11.47
CA GLY A 171 5.77 27.44 10.78
C GLY A 171 5.93 27.45 9.25
N GLY A 172 6.46 26.36 8.68
CA GLY A 172 6.69 26.22 7.24
C GLY A 172 8.11 26.61 6.78
N LEU A 173 8.98 27.04 7.70
CA LEU A 173 10.36 27.43 7.35
C LEU A 173 11.29 26.25 7.07
N ILE A 174 10.97 25.06 7.59
CA ILE A 174 11.70 23.83 7.30
C ILE A 174 10.78 22.90 6.53
N VAL A 175 11.07 22.74 5.24
CA VAL A 175 10.28 21.93 4.32
C VAL A 175 11.13 20.75 3.87
N PRO A 176 10.79 19.51 4.25
CA PRO A 176 11.48 18.33 3.75
C PRO A 176 11.34 18.19 2.23
N VAL A 177 12.42 17.77 1.58
CA VAL A 177 12.43 17.40 0.16
C VAL A 177 12.89 15.95 0.06
N PRO A 178 11.99 14.97 0.30
CA PRO A 178 12.34 13.56 0.35
C PRO A 178 13.03 13.07 -0.91
N THR A 179 14.10 12.31 -0.72
CA THR A 179 14.83 11.65 -1.80
C THR A 179 15.06 10.20 -1.47
N TYR A 180 15.03 9.35 -2.49
CA TYR A 180 15.42 7.95 -2.39
C TYR A 180 16.41 7.58 -3.48
N SER A 181 17.41 6.78 -3.13
CA SER A 181 18.21 6.04 -4.10
C SER A 181 18.56 4.67 -3.54
N THR A 182 18.80 3.70 -4.41
CA THR A 182 19.25 2.36 -3.98
C THR A 182 20.61 2.40 -3.28
N ALA A 183 21.49 3.34 -3.63
CA ALA A 183 22.80 3.50 -3.01
C ALA A 183 22.76 4.13 -1.61
N ASN A 184 21.98 5.22 -1.45
CA ASN A 184 21.99 6.04 -0.24
C ASN A 184 20.72 5.89 0.62
N GLY A 185 19.73 5.12 0.17
CA GLY A 185 18.47 4.93 0.87
C GLY A 185 17.59 6.17 0.89
N CYS A 186 16.86 6.35 1.99
CA CYS A 186 15.94 7.46 2.21
C CYS A 186 16.66 8.62 2.90
N ALA A 187 16.47 9.83 2.39
CA ALA A 187 17.04 11.04 2.97
C ALA A 187 16.06 12.22 2.85
N ASN A 188 16.34 13.28 3.61
CA ASN A 188 15.65 14.57 3.54
C ASN A 188 14.13 14.48 3.81
N THR A 189 13.70 13.50 4.61
CA THR A 189 12.31 13.32 5.03
C THR A 189 12.07 13.89 6.42
N TYR A 190 10.83 14.25 6.72
CA TYR A 190 10.41 14.61 8.08
C TYR A 190 10.77 13.49 9.09
N CYS A 191 10.53 12.23 8.76
CA CYS A 191 10.80 11.10 9.65
C CYS A 191 12.31 10.90 9.90
N HIS A 192 13.15 11.24 8.92
CA HIS A 192 14.60 11.07 8.94
C HIS A 192 15.31 12.42 9.16
N GLY A 193 14.81 13.18 10.14
CA GLY A 193 15.54 14.28 10.76
C GLY A 193 15.38 15.65 10.11
N THR A 194 14.63 15.78 9.01
CA THR A 194 14.40 17.09 8.36
C THR A 194 13.27 17.85 9.03
N PHE A 195 13.55 18.36 10.22
CA PHE A 195 12.61 19.17 10.99
C PHE A 195 13.33 20.08 11.98
N LYS A 196 12.58 20.96 12.65
CA LYS A 196 13.14 21.87 13.66
C LYS A 196 13.89 21.14 14.78
N SER A 197 15.19 21.35 14.89
CA SER A 197 16.04 20.60 15.84
C SER A 197 16.02 19.09 15.57
N GLY A 198 15.94 18.69 14.30
CA GLY A 198 16.12 17.29 13.86
C GLY A 198 17.51 17.06 13.27
N ASN A 199 17.97 15.81 13.33
CA ASN A 199 19.29 15.40 12.86
C ASN A 199 19.29 15.31 11.33
N LEU A 200 19.74 16.37 10.65
CA LEU A 200 19.79 16.41 9.19
C LEU A 200 20.73 15.37 8.57
N THR A 201 21.64 14.76 9.35
CA THR A 201 22.53 13.70 8.84
C THR A 201 21.96 12.30 9.04
N ASN A 202 20.72 12.16 9.52
CA ASN A 202 20.06 10.87 9.70
C ASN A 202 19.61 10.25 8.37
N THR A 203 20.56 9.94 7.49
CA THR A 203 20.28 9.21 6.26
C THR A 203 20.27 7.71 6.54
N VAL A 204 19.23 7.01 6.08
CA VAL A 204 19.04 5.58 6.37
C VAL A 204 18.92 4.77 5.09
N LYS A 205 19.70 3.69 5.00
CA LYS A 205 19.52 2.69 3.95
C LYS A 205 18.24 1.91 4.17
N TRP A 206 17.74 1.29 3.10
CA TRP A 206 16.49 0.52 3.10
C TRP A 206 16.40 -0.56 4.19
N THR A 207 17.54 -1.14 4.55
CA THR A 207 17.67 -2.22 5.53
C THR A 207 18.20 -1.76 6.89
N ASP A 208 18.48 -0.46 7.05
CA ASP A 208 19.04 0.05 8.29
C ASP A 208 18.02 0.00 9.42
N LYS A 209 18.55 -0.06 10.64
CA LYS A 209 17.79 0.09 11.88
C LYS A 209 18.16 1.42 12.50
N ILE A 210 17.15 2.12 13.02
CA ILE A 210 17.34 3.36 13.77
C ILE A 210 17.04 3.13 15.25
N ASN A 211 17.68 3.91 16.10
CA ASN A 211 17.47 3.92 17.55
C ASN A 211 17.05 5.32 18.00
N CYS A 212 16.52 5.44 19.23
CA CYS A 212 16.33 6.72 19.89
C CYS A 212 17.65 7.54 19.85
N GLY A 213 17.57 8.86 19.65
CA GLY A 213 18.73 9.72 19.46
C GLY A 213 19.23 9.86 18.01
N SER A 214 18.86 8.95 17.11
CA SER A 214 19.25 9.08 15.69
C SER A 214 18.57 10.26 14.99
N CYS A 215 17.30 10.54 15.33
CA CYS A 215 16.53 11.65 14.77
C CYS A 215 16.64 12.93 15.62
N HIS A 216 16.53 12.81 16.95
CA HIS A 216 16.61 13.90 17.91
C HIS A 216 16.86 13.39 19.32
N GLY A 217 17.31 14.30 20.18
CA GLY A 217 17.29 14.10 21.62
C GLY A 217 18.22 13.01 22.14
N ASP A 218 19.37 12.75 21.48
CA ASP A 218 20.42 11.93 22.06
C ASP A 218 21.03 12.66 23.28
N PRO A 219 20.82 12.18 24.52
CA PRO A 219 21.34 12.84 25.71
C PRO A 219 22.85 12.64 25.91
N VAL A 220 23.46 11.66 25.24
CA VAL A 220 24.89 11.36 25.33
C VAL A 220 25.68 12.24 24.37
N THR A 221 25.24 12.30 23.10
CA THR A 221 25.94 13.05 22.06
C THR A 221 25.40 14.47 21.88
N GLY A 222 24.25 14.78 22.48
CA GLY A 222 23.54 16.05 22.30
C GLY A 222 22.82 16.17 20.96
N ASN A 223 22.60 15.05 20.25
CA ASN A 223 22.24 15.04 18.84
C ASN A 223 20.73 14.92 18.55
N PRO A 224 20.21 15.91 17.81
CA PRO A 224 20.20 17.29 18.25
C PRO A 224 19.31 17.45 19.49
N LEU A 225 19.84 18.12 20.50
CA LEU A 225 19.05 18.73 21.55
C LEU A 225 18.48 20.05 21.04
N PRO A 226 17.23 20.41 21.42
CA PRO A 226 16.71 21.73 21.15
C PRO A 226 17.63 22.80 21.76
N LYS A 227 17.90 23.87 21.03
CA LYS A 227 18.72 24.99 21.52
C LYS A 227 17.93 25.87 22.50
N LEU A 228 18.59 26.83 23.13
CA LEU A 228 17.95 27.85 23.97
C LEU A 228 16.74 28.49 23.24
N PRO A 229 15.63 28.75 23.96
CA PRO A 229 15.48 28.77 25.42
C PRO A 229 15.22 27.41 26.08
N HIS A 230 15.29 26.30 25.35
CA HIS A 230 15.15 24.96 25.94
C HIS A 230 16.23 24.70 27.01
N ILE A 231 15.85 24.04 28.11
CA ILE A 231 16.77 23.67 29.18
C ILE A 231 17.95 22.84 28.65
N GLN A 232 19.15 23.10 29.17
CA GLN A 232 20.40 22.45 28.77
C GLN A 232 21.08 21.75 29.96
N GLY A 233 22.07 20.89 29.70
CA GLY A 233 22.88 20.22 30.73
C GLY A 233 22.19 19.01 31.36
N ALA A 234 22.58 18.64 32.59
CA ALA A 234 22.10 17.41 33.26
C ALA A 234 20.57 17.33 33.42
N PHE A 235 19.88 18.47 33.44
CA PHE A 235 18.41 18.56 33.47
C PHE A 235 17.75 18.14 32.15
N ALA A 236 18.46 18.18 31.02
CA ALA A 236 17.95 17.80 29.70
C ALA A 236 17.75 16.28 29.54
N ASN A 237 18.24 15.46 30.48
CA ASN A 237 18.10 14.01 30.42
C ASN A 237 16.72 13.51 30.90
N ASN A 238 15.86 14.37 31.43
CA ASN A 238 14.51 14.03 31.88
C ASN A 238 13.42 14.57 30.93
N CYS A 239 13.56 14.25 29.64
CA CYS A 239 12.65 14.68 28.58
C CYS A 239 11.18 14.40 28.91
N ALA A 240 10.89 13.22 29.48
CA ALA A 240 9.53 12.73 29.77
C ALA A 240 8.73 13.63 30.73
N THR A 241 9.41 14.40 31.57
CA THR A 241 8.73 15.31 32.52
C THR A 241 7.93 16.38 31.78
N CYS A 242 8.44 16.87 30.65
CA CYS A 242 7.77 17.85 29.82
C CYS A 242 7.14 17.19 28.58
N HIS A 243 7.83 16.23 27.96
CA HIS A 243 7.43 15.52 26.74
C HIS A 243 6.82 14.16 27.07
N ASN A 244 5.54 14.16 27.44
CA ASN A 244 4.81 12.99 27.96
C ASN A 244 4.48 11.89 26.93
N THR A 245 5.06 11.91 25.74
CA THR A 245 4.90 10.85 24.73
C THR A 245 5.99 9.77 24.83
N VAL A 246 7.04 10.02 25.61
CA VAL A 246 8.16 9.11 25.80
C VAL A 246 8.32 8.76 27.27
N LYS A 247 8.88 7.58 27.54
CA LYS A 247 9.23 7.10 28.87
C LYS A 247 10.70 6.68 28.88
N TYR A 248 11.39 6.97 29.97
CA TYR A 248 12.72 6.45 30.23
C TYR A 248 12.64 5.30 31.23
N ASP A 249 13.19 4.16 30.86
CA ASP A 249 13.39 3.03 31.77
C ASP A 249 14.83 3.05 32.29
N ALA A 250 14.98 3.37 33.58
CA ALA A 250 16.27 3.41 34.24
C ALA A 250 16.92 2.03 34.41
N ALA A 251 16.14 0.94 34.42
CA ALA A 251 16.67 -0.41 34.58
C ALA A 251 17.36 -0.90 33.29
N THR A 252 16.81 -0.51 32.13
CA THR A 252 17.35 -0.87 30.81
C THR A 252 18.12 0.28 30.14
N VAL A 253 18.17 1.46 30.76
CA VAL A 253 18.79 2.68 30.23
C VAL A 253 18.26 2.99 28.83
N SER A 254 16.94 2.89 28.65
CA SER A 254 16.31 2.96 27.32
C SER A 254 15.10 3.89 27.29
N TRP A 255 14.86 4.49 26.12
CA TRP A 255 13.69 5.33 25.85
C TRP A 255 12.66 4.56 25.04
N THR A 256 11.41 4.59 25.47
CA THR A 256 10.25 4.02 24.75
C THR A 256 9.21 5.09 24.46
N VAL A 257 8.30 4.78 23.54
CA VAL A 257 7.18 5.64 23.16
C VAL A 257 5.89 5.01 23.69
N ASP A 258 5.23 5.67 24.64
CA ASP A 258 4.00 5.14 25.26
C ASP A 258 2.79 5.28 24.32
N SER A 259 2.81 6.28 23.43
CA SER A 259 1.73 6.55 22.47
C SER A 259 2.28 6.64 21.05
N LEU A 260 2.47 5.49 20.40
CA LEU A 260 3.04 5.42 19.04
C LEU A 260 2.34 6.32 18.03
N HIS A 261 1.01 6.45 18.12
CA HIS A 261 0.24 7.29 17.20
C HIS A 261 0.54 8.81 17.33
N LEU A 262 1.19 9.24 18.42
CA LEU A 262 1.57 10.62 18.71
C LEU A 262 3.05 10.92 18.44
N HIS A 263 3.88 9.91 18.16
CA HIS A 263 5.26 10.14 17.73
C HIS A 263 5.30 10.02 16.21
N ILE A 264 5.82 11.06 15.55
CA ILE A 264 5.89 11.28 14.09
C ILE A 264 4.58 11.72 13.44
N ASP A 265 3.80 12.61 14.07
CA ASP A 265 2.58 13.17 13.49
C ASP A 265 2.67 14.69 13.17
N GLY A 266 3.86 15.28 13.37
CA GLY A 266 4.11 16.68 13.11
C GLY A 266 3.60 17.63 14.21
N LYS A 267 3.40 17.15 15.43
CA LYS A 267 3.09 17.97 16.61
C LYS A 267 4.14 17.75 17.70
N LEU A 268 4.43 18.81 18.45
CA LEU A 268 5.25 18.74 19.65
C LEU A 268 4.34 18.66 20.87
N ARG A 269 4.44 17.57 21.64
CA ARG A 269 3.72 17.46 22.92
C ARG A 269 4.58 17.91 24.07
N SER A 270 4.04 18.86 24.83
CA SER A 270 4.71 19.44 25.99
C SER A 270 3.67 19.77 27.05
N PHE A 271 3.88 19.29 28.27
CA PHE A 271 2.98 19.49 29.42
C PHE A 271 1.52 19.11 29.12
N GLY A 272 1.31 18.02 28.38
CA GLY A 272 -0.04 17.55 28.01
C GLY A 272 -0.73 18.36 26.91
N THR A 273 -0.02 19.29 26.25
CA THR A 273 -0.57 20.12 25.17
C THR A 273 0.12 19.84 23.84
N ASP A 274 -0.66 19.85 22.77
CA ASP A 274 -0.16 19.82 21.40
C ASP A 274 0.28 21.21 20.98
N LYS A 275 1.51 21.32 20.49
CA LYS A 275 2.09 22.54 19.93
C LYS A 275 2.49 22.28 18.49
N ASP A 276 2.35 23.32 17.67
CA ASP A 276 2.92 23.29 16.33
C ASP A 276 4.44 23.26 16.42
N PHE A 277 5.02 22.45 15.56
CA PHE A 277 6.44 22.19 15.50
C PHE A 277 7.09 23.01 14.40
#